data_AF-X1D9X3-F1
#
_entry.id   AF-X1D9X3-F1
#
_cell.length_a   1.000
_cell.length_b   1.000
_cell.length_c   1.000
_cell.angle_alpha   90.00
_cell.angle_beta   90.00
_cell.angle_gamma   90.00
#
_symmetry.space_group_name_H-M   'P 1'
#
loop_
_entity.id
_entity.type
_entity.pdbx_description
1 polymer ?
#
loop_
_entity_poly.entity_id
_entity_poly.type
_entity_poly.pdbx_seq_one_letter_code
_entity_poly.pdbx_strand_id
1 'polypeptide(L)'
;LLKGDLKDPAFLKKVEELQIRLSKIDILTEPYSIVDAIKETNRYMNNNDKKFEIIPNDRAGIAQYLLFLSLAGGDFTESIITGDHEEMLVSCRVSTTRSGPVIKMVEQVKKDVAELFPEGTVEVKFSGLAVVFKDMREMLITNQIQSLILALIARIKNKKTYTGYISREEEFY
;
A
#
# COMPACT_ATOMS: atom_id res chain seq x y z
N LEU A 1 -4.94 2.86 -2.59
CA LEU A 1 -6.27 3.33 -3.03
C LEU A 1 -7.01 3.87 -1.83
N LEU A 2 -7.59 5.06 -1.93
CA LEU A 2 -8.42 5.69 -0.91
C LEU A 2 -9.79 5.97 -1.53
N LYS A 3 -10.89 5.68 -0.81
CA LYS A 3 -12.25 6.02 -1.23
C LYS A 3 -12.82 7.17 -0.42
N GLY A 4 -13.01 8.33 -1.05
CA GLY A 4 -13.45 9.56 -0.37
C GLY A 4 -13.93 10.63 -1.35
N ASP A 5 -14.53 11.69 -0.81
CA ASP A 5 -15.06 12.79 -1.63
C ASP A 5 -13.93 13.68 -2.16
N LEU A 6 -13.56 13.47 -3.43
CA LEU A 6 -12.50 14.24 -4.11
C LEU A 6 -12.83 15.73 -4.27
N LYS A 7 -14.09 16.15 -4.04
CA LYS A 7 -14.49 17.56 -4.10
C LYS A 7 -14.31 18.26 -2.75
N ASP A 8 -14.03 17.53 -1.68
CA ASP A 8 -13.84 18.10 -0.34
C ASP A 8 -12.39 18.58 -0.12
N PRO A 9 -12.16 19.89 0.05
CA PRO A 9 -10.83 20.42 0.38
C PRO A 9 -10.24 19.80 1.65
N ALA A 10 -11.06 19.47 2.66
CA ALA A 10 -10.57 18.90 3.90
C ALA A 10 -10.04 17.49 3.70
N PHE A 11 -10.74 16.67 2.92
CA PHE A 11 -10.26 15.36 2.50
C PHE A 11 -8.95 15.46 1.70
N LEU A 12 -8.88 16.33 0.69
CA LEU A 12 -7.67 16.51 -0.12
C LEU A 12 -6.47 16.99 0.71
N LYS A 13 -6.67 17.83 1.73
CA LYS A 13 -5.60 18.24 2.65
C LYS A 13 -5.06 17.07 3.48
N LYS A 14 -5.92 16.12 3.90
CA LYS A 14 -5.47 14.89 4.57
C LYS A 14 -4.65 13.99 3.64
N VAL A 15 -5.03 13.94 2.37
CA VAL A 15 -4.26 13.23 1.34
C VAL A 15 -2.89 13.88 1.13
N GLU A 16 -2.83 15.22 1.06
CA GLU A 16 -1.58 15.96 0.98
C GLU A 16 -0.69 15.67 2.20
N GLU A 17 -1.28 15.65 3.39
CA GLU A 17 -0.55 15.28 4.62
C GLU A 17 -0.01 13.84 4.55
N LEU A 18 -0.79 12.88 4.02
CA LEU A 18 -0.31 11.53 3.78
C LEU A 18 0.90 11.53 2.84
N GLN A 19 0.85 12.25 1.72
CA GLN A 19 2.00 12.36 0.80
C GLN A 19 3.24 12.95 1.46
N ILE A 20 3.07 13.95 2.33
CA ILE A 20 4.17 14.54 3.11
C ILE A 20 4.75 13.55 4.13
N ARG A 21 3.93 12.67 4.72
CA ARG A 21 4.44 11.60 5.59
C ARG A 21 5.19 10.56 4.78
N LEU A 22 4.69 10.17 3.62
CA LEU A 22 5.35 9.23 2.71
C LEU A 22 6.71 9.75 2.23
N SER A 23 6.84 11.04 1.93
CA SER A 23 8.11 11.63 1.47
C SER A 23 9.20 11.66 2.55
N LYS A 24 8.84 11.52 3.82
CA LYS A 24 9.79 11.42 4.95
C LYS A 24 10.31 10.01 5.19
N ILE A 25 9.78 9.01 4.49
CA ILE A 25 10.25 7.63 4.59
C ILE A 25 11.40 7.45 3.59
N ASP A 26 12.63 7.25 4.09
CA ASP A 26 13.87 7.21 3.29
C ASP A 26 13.84 6.32 2.03
N ILE A 27 13.07 5.23 2.07
CA ILE A 27 13.00 4.27 0.96
C ILE A 27 11.86 4.56 -0.03
N LEU A 28 11.07 5.60 0.21
CA LEU A 28 10.01 6.05 -0.68
C LEU A 28 10.44 7.31 -1.43
N THR A 29 10.13 7.34 -2.71
CA THR A 29 10.42 8.49 -3.57
C THR A 29 9.18 8.84 -4.39
N GLU A 30 9.04 10.14 -4.70
CA GLU A 30 8.00 10.67 -5.60
C GLU A 30 6.57 10.24 -5.20
N PRO A 31 6.09 10.56 -3.97
CA PRO A 31 4.69 10.33 -3.65
C PRO A 31 3.82 11.25 -4.52
N TYR A 32 2.88 10.66 -5.27
CA TYR A 32 2.04 11.37 -6.21
C TYR A 32 0.57 10.97 -6.08
N SER A 33 -0.34 11.93 -6.21
CA SER A 33 -1.80 11.70 -6.21
C SER A 33 -2.56 12.73 -7.06
N ILE A 34 -3.90 12.62 -7.06
CA ILE A 34 -4.79 13.61 -7.67
C ILE A 34 -4.64 15.02 -7.08
N VAL A 35 -4.18 15.14 -5.83
CA VAL A 35 -3.91 16.44 -5.19
C VAL A 35 -2.90 17.25 -6.00
N ASP A 36 -1.85 16.60 -6.51
CA ASP A 36 -0.81 17.27 -7.30
C ASP A 36 -1.40 17.80 -8.60
N ALA A 37 -2.18 16.99 -9.32
CA ALA A 37 -2.85 17.41 -10.55
C ALA A 37 -3.85 18.56 -10.32
N ILE A 38 -4.56 18.57 -9.18
CA ILE A 38 -5.45 19.69 -8.80
C ILE A 38 -4.64 20.97 -8.55
N LYS A 39 -3.52 20.89 -7.82
CA LYS A 39 -2.64 22.04 -7.54
C LYS A 39 -2.00 22.59 -8.82
N GLU A 40 -1.54 21.71 -9.70
CA GLU A 40 -1.01 22.08 -11.01
C GLU A 40 -2.08 22.76 -11.87
N THR A 41 -3.29 22.20 -11.92
CA THR A 41 -4.42 22.80 -12.65
C THR A 41 -4.76 24.18 -12.10
N ASN A 42 -4.79 24.34 -10.77
CA ASN A 42 -5.02 25.62 -10.12
C ASN A 42 -3.94 26.65 -10.50
N ARG A 43 -2.66 26.25 -10.51
CA ARG A 43 -1.55 27.07 -10.98
C ARG A 43 -1.75 27.48 -12.44
N TYR A 44 -2.05 26.54 -13.33
CA TYR A 44 -2.26 26.82 -14.76
C TYR A 44 -3.42 27.79 -15.01
N MET A 45 -4.55 27.59 -14.33
CA MET A 45 -5.73 28.45 -14.45
C MET A 45 -5.49 29.88 -13.91
N ASN A 46 -4.47 30.06 -13.06
CA ASN A 46 -4.08 31.35 -12.52
C ASN A 46 -2.76 31.86 -13.12
N ASN A 47 -2.67 31.89 -14.46
CA ASN A 47 -1.52 32.41 -15.21
C ASN A 47 -0.18 31.73 -14.89
N ASN A 48 -0.22 30.46 -14.52
CA ASN A 48 0.94 29.66 -14.10
C ASN A 48 1.72 30.26 -12.90
N ASP A 49 1.06 31.05 -12.05
CA ASP A 49 1.68 31.67 -10.87
C ASP A 49 1.78 30.64 -9.73
N LYS A 50 3.01 30.34 -9.32
CA LYS A 50 3.34 29.33 -8.29
C LYS A 50 2.63 29.54 -6.95
N LYS A 51 2.19 30.76 -6.62
CA LYS A 51 1.43 31.00 -5.38
C LYS A 51 0.07 30.28 -5.37
N PHE A 52 -0.44 29.90 -6.54
CA PHE A 52 -1.69 29.14 -6.71
C PHE A 52 -1.46 27.63 -6.84
N GLU A 53 -0.25 27.14 -6.61
CA GLU A 53 0.03 25.72 -6.50
C GLU A 53 -0.39 25.19 -5.12
N ILE A 54 -1.68 25.37 -4.82
CA ILE A 54 -2.34 25.04 -3.55
C ILE A 54 -3.69 24.39 -3.84
N ILE A 55 -4.20 23.62 -2.89
CA ILE A 55 -5.56 23.07 -2.96
C ILE A 55 -6.56 24.23 -2.80
N PRO A 56 -7.49 24.43 -3.75
CA PRO A 56 -8.54 25.43 -3.58
C PRO A 56 -9.36 25.18 -2.31
N ASN A 57 -9.80 26.25 -1.65
CA ASN A 57 -10.59 26.11 -0.42
C ASN A 57 -12.08 25.87 -0.69
N ASP A 58 -12.53 25.99 -1.93
CA ASP A 58 -13.92 25.84 -2.32
C ASP A 58 -14.16 24.57 -3.15
N ARG A 59 -15.27 23.90 -2.84
CA ARG A 59 -15.67 22.64 -3.50
C ARG A 59 -15.97 22.83 -4.99
N ALA A 60 -16.44 24.02 -5.38
CA ALA A 60 -16.85 24.30 -6.76
C ALA A 60 -15.65 24.38 -7.70
N GLY A 61 -14.58 25.06 -7.30
CA GLY A 61 -13.32 25.14 -8.03
C GLY A 61 -12.66 23.77 -8.17
N ILE A 62 -12.65 22.97 -7.10
CA ILE A 62 -12.16 21.59 -7.16
C ILE A 62 -12.99 20.77 -8.16
N ALA A 63 -14.32 20.87 -8.11
CA ALA A 63 -15.19 20.15 -9.05
C ALA A 63 -14.95 20.58 -10.51
N GLN A 64 -14.70 21.87 -10.76
CA GLN A 64 -14.35 22.38 -12.09
C GLN A 64 -13.03 21.80 -12.59
N TYR A 65 -12.02 21.69 -11.72
CA TYR A 65 -10.72 21.11 -12.08
C TYR A 65 -10.81 19.62 -12.32
N LEU A 66 -11.56 18.89 -11.50
CA LEU A 66 -11.84 17.47 -11.74
C LEU A 66 -12.55 17.25 -13.08
N LEU A 67 -13.54 18.09 -13.41
CA LEU A 67 -14.20 18.06 -14.71
C LEU A 67 -13.20 18.31 -15.83
N PHE A 68 -12.38 19.36 -15.73
CA PHE A 68 -11.35 19.65 -16.75
C PHE A 68 -10.40 18.48 -16.95
N LEU A 69 -9.92 17.87 -15.86
CA LEU A 69 -9.07 16.68 -15.89
C LEU A 69 -9.76 15.50 -16.57
N SER A 70 -11.04 15.24 -16.25
CA SER A 70 -11.82 14.17 -16.90
C SER A 70 -12.03 14.39 -18.40
N LEU A 71 -12.19 15.66 -18.83
CA LEU A 71 -12.37 16.04 -20.23
C LEU A 71 -11.06 16.08 -21.02
N ALA A 72 -9.96 16.42 -20.35
CA ALA A 72 -8.63 16.47 -20.95
C ALA A 72 -8.13 15.08 -21.37
N GLY A 73 -8.76 14.00 -20.86
CA GLY A 73 -8.76 12.67 -21.46
C GLY A 73 -7.37 12.18 -21.87
N GLY A 74 -6.56 11.83 -20.88
CA GLY A 74 -5.29 11.15 -21.09
C GLY A 74 -5.12 9.94 -20.17
N ASP A 75 -4.26 8.99 -20.57
CA ASP A 75 -3.92 7.75 -19.84
C ASP A 75 -3.65 7.98 -18.35
N PHE A 76 -3.13 9.16 -18.00
CA PHE A 76 -2.75 9.53 -16.64
C PHE A 76 -3.93 9.75 -15.69
N THR A 77 -4.96 10.46 -16.12
CA THR A 77 -6.17 10.71 -15.34
C THR A 77 -6.95 9.42 -15.07
N GLU A 78 -7.02 8.55 -16.07
CA GLU A 78 -7.62 7.21 -15.94
C GLU A 78 -6.80 6.29 -15.01
N SER A 79 -5.49 6.52 -14.89
CA SER A 79 -4.60 5.73 -14.01
C SER A 79 -4.63 6.13 -12.53
N ILE A 80 -5.21 7.29 -12.19
CA ILE A 80 -5.15 7.89 -10.84
C ILE A 80 -6.54 8.11 -10.21
N ILE A 81 -7.59 8.23 -11.04
CA ILE A 81 -8.98 8.43 -10.60
C ILE A 81 -9.89 7.44 -11.33
N THR A 82 -10.81 6.81 -10.62
CA THR A 82 -11.92 6.10 -11.25
C THR A 82 -12.93 7.09 -11.84
N GLY A 83 -13.60 6.74 -12.94
CA GLY A 83 -14.53 7.64 -13.64
C GLY A 83 -15.70 8.19 -12.80
N ASP A 84 -15.97 7.61 -11.63
CA ASP A 84 -16.95 8.09 -10.65
C ASP A 84 -16.41 9.18 -9.69
N HIS A 85 -15.10 9.48 -9.72
CA HIS A 85 -14.41 10.38 -8.80
C HIS A 85 -14.57 9.99 -7.32
N GLU A 86 -14.80 8.72 -7.02
CA GLU A 86 -14.92 8.23 -5.63
C GLU A 86 -13.64 7.57 -5.13
N GLU A 87 -12.81 7.05 -6.03
CA GLU A 87 -11.56 6.39 -5.68
C GLU A 87 -10.37 7.14 -6.24
N MET A 88 -9.31 7.21 -5.44
CA MET A 88 -8.05 7.81 -5.85
C MET A 88 -6.85 6.94 -5.47
N LEU A 89 -5.83 7.00 -6.32
CA LEU A 89 -4.56 6.37 -6.09
C LEU A 89 -3.56 7.36 -5.49
N VAL A 90 -3.02 7.03 -4.31
CA VAL A 90 -1.76 7.59 -3.83
C VAL A 90 -0.67 6.59 -4.18
N SER A 91 0.26 7.01 -5.03
CA SER A 91 1.36 6.18 -5.53
C SER A 91 2.69 6.68 -5.00
N CYS A 92 3.65 5.77 -4.83
CA CYS A 92 5.03 6.09 -4.49
C CYS A 92 5.96 5.02 -5.05
N ARG A 93 7.22 5.38 -5.32
CA ARG A 93 8.24 4.44 -5.76
C ARG A 93 9.07 3.96 -4.58
N VAL A 94 9.41 2.68 -4.56
CA VAL A 94 10.28 2.09 -3.53
C VAL A 94 11.70 1.98 -4.10
N SER A 95 12.67 2.62 -3.44
CA SER A 95 14.06 2.71 -3.90
C SER A 95 14.94 1.51 -3.50
N THR A 96 14.37 0.48 -2.88
CA THR A 96 15.12 -0.69 -2.39
C THR A 96 14.41 -2.01 -2.64
N THR A 97 15.19 -3.07 -2.87
CA THR A 97 14.72 -4.45 -3.01
C THR A 97 14.87 -5.27 -1.72
N ARG A 98 15.45 -4.68 -0.67
CA ARG A 98 15.69 -5.35 0.60
C ARG A 98 14.38 -5.54 1.36
N SER A 99 14.05 -6.80 1.67
CA SER A 99 12.76 -7.17 2.28
C SER A 99 12.53 -6.61 3.68
N GLY A 100 13.56 -6.50 4.52
CA GLY A 100 13.43 -5.95 5.88
C GLY A 100 12.93 -4.50 5.92
N PRO A 101 13.61 -3.55 5.25
CA PRO A 101 13.15 -2.17 5.12
C PRO A 101 11.75 -2.03 4.51
N VAL A 102 11.42 -2.84 3.49
CA VAL A 102 10.10 -2.81 2.84
C VAL A 102 8.98 -3.16 3.82
N ILE A 103 9.18 -4.18 4.67
CA ILE A 103 8.18 -4.57 5.68
C ILE A 103 7.93 -3.46 6.68
N LYS A 104 9.00 -2.88 7.23
CA LYS A 104 8.90 -1.76 8.19
C LYS A 104 8.20 -0.56 7.57
N MET A 105 8.49 -0.27 6.30
CA MET A 105 7.81 0.79 5.56
C MET A 105 6.32 0.49 5.43
N VAL A 106 5.92 -0.72 5.02
CA VAL A 106 4.49 -1.07 4.90
C VAL A 106 3.75 -0.91 6.24
N GLU A 107 4.38 -1.31 7.35
CA GLU A 107 3.81 -1.13 8.69
C GLU A 107 3.69 0.35 9.08
N GLN A 108 4.72 1.14 8.83
CA GLN A 108 4.72 2.58 9.09
C GLN A 108 3.63 3.29 8.27
N VAL A 109 3.52 2.97 6.98
CA VAL A 109 2.48 3.54 6.11
C VAL A 109 1.08 3.15 6.57
N LYS A 110 0.87 1.90 7.01
CA LYS A 110 -0.42 1.48 7.60
C LYS A 110 -0.78 2.30 8.84
N LYS A 111 0.22 2.60 9.69
CA LYS A 111 0.03 3.42 10.88
C LYS A 111 -0.32 4.87 10.52
N ASP A 112 0.43 5.48 9.59
CA ASP A 112 0.18 6.85 9.13
C ASP A 112 -1.22 7.01 8.52
N VAL A 113 -1.66 6.02 7.75
CA VAL A 113 -3.02 5.97 7.21
C VAL A 113 -4.06 5.88 8.32
N ALA A 114 -3.88 4.99 9.30
CA ALA A 114 -4.84 4.83 10.41
C ALA A 114 -4.96 6.09 11.29
N GLU A 115 -3.88 6.85 11.44
CA GLU A 115 -3.88 8.13 12.15
C GLU A 115 -4.64 9.23 11.39
N LEU A 116 -4.50 9.29 10.06
CA LEU A 116 -5.13 10.31 9.22
C LEU A 116 -6.60 10.00 8.88
N PHE A 117 -6.90 8.71 8.75
CA PHE A 117 -8.20 8.18 8.34
C PHE A 117 -8.67 7.12 9.35
N PRO A 118 -9.31 7.54 10.45
CA PRO A 118 -9.85 6.61 11.45
C PRO A 118 -10.83 5.60 10.82
N GLU A 119 -10.93 4.40 11.41
CA GLU A 119 -11.80 3.33 10.92
C GLU A 119 -13.25 3.84 10.69
N GLY A 120 -13.79 3.51 9.52
CA GLY A 120 -15.13 3.95 9.09
C GLY A 120 -15.19 5.30 8.39
N THR A 121 -14.08 6.06 8.33
CA THR A 121 -14.05 7.37 7.64
C THR A 121 -13.84 7.24 6.14
N VAL A 122 -12.90 6.38 5.73
CA VAL A 122 -12.42 6.23 4.34
C VAL A 122 -12.00 4.77 4.15
N GLU A 123 -12.39 4.15 3.04
CA GLU A 123 -11.90 2.80 2.71
C GLU A 123 -10.48 2.90 2.14
N VAL A 124 -9.54 2.16 2.73
CA VAL A 124 -8.14 2.16 2.30
C VAL A 124 -7.70 0.77 1.88
N LYS A 125 -7.26 0.64 0.63
CA LYS A 125 -6.64 -0.59 0.11
C LYS A 125 -5.17 -0.35 -0.19
N PHE A 126 -4.33 -1.16 0.44
CA PHE A 126 -2.90 -1.24 0.14
C PHE A 126 -2.70 -2.23 -1.01
N SER A 127 -2.00 -1.81 -2.05
CA SER A 127 -1.70 -2.62 -3.22
C SER A 127 -0.26 -2.39 -3.68
N GLY A 128 0.18 -3.16 -4.69
CA GLY A 128 1.52 -3.06 -5.27
C GLY A 128 2.48 -4.14 -4.80
N LEU A 129 3.59 -4.27 -5.53
CA LEU A 129 4.56 -5.36 -5.36
C LEU A 129 5.12 -5.45 -3.92
N ALA A 130 5.34 -4.31 -3.26
CA ALA A 130 5.85 -4.27 -1.89
C ALA A 130 4.93 -4.99 -0.88
N VAL A 131 3.61 -4.84 -1.03
CA VAL A 131 2.61 -5.50 -0.17
C VAL A 131 2.58 -7.00 -0.46
N VAL A 132 2.55 -7.38 -1.74
CA VAL A 132 2.60 -8.78 -2.18
C VAL A 132 3.87 -9.48 -1.67
N PHE A 133 5.03 -8.83 -1.77
CA PHE A 133 6.29 -9.39 -1.26
C PHE A 133 6.30 -9.57 0.26
N LYS A 134 5.67 -8.67 1.03
CA LYS A 134 5.50 -8.83 2.48
C LYS A 134 4.66 -10.08 2.77
N ASP A 135 3.48 -10.18 2.16
CA ASP A 135 2.54 -11.28 2.41
C ASP A 135 3.14 -12.63 1.98
N MET A 136 3.81 -12.68 0.81
CA MET A 136 4.53 -13.86 0.35
C MET A 136 5.63 -14.29 1.33
N ARG A 137 6.39 -13.33 1.90
CA ARG A 137 7.45 -13.65 2.85
C ARG A 137 6.91 -14.24 4.14
N GLU A 138 5.82 -13.69 4.68
CA GLU A 138 5.18 -14.22 5.90
C GLU A 138 4.68 -15.65 5.69
N MET A 139 4.09 -15.92 4.52
CA MET A 139 3.70 -17.28 4.13
C MET A 139 4.92 -18.21 4.00
N LEU A 140 6.00 -17.77 3.35
CA LEU A 140 7.21 -18.59 3.17
C LEU A 140 7.89 -18.96 4.49
N ILE A 141 8.02 -18.01 5.41
CA ILE A 141 8.62 -18.25 6.73
C ILE A 141 7.76 -19.26 7.51
N THR A 142 6.44 -19.07 7.53
CA THR A 142 5.52 -19.96 8.24
C THR A 142 5.58 -21.38 7.68
N ASN A 143 5.59 -21.52 6.36
CA ASN A 143 5.65 -22.81 5.68
C ASN A 143 6.99 -23.54 5.93
N GLN A 144 8.11 -22.81 6.00
CA GLN A 144 9.41 -23.41 6.33
C GLN A 144 9.45 -23.94 7.75
N ILE A 145 8.93 -23.18 8.72
CA ILE A 145 8.86 -23.63 10.12
C ILE A 145 7.98 -24.87 10.25
N GLN A 146 6.79 -24.85 9.61
CA GLN A 146 5.90 -26.01 9.60
C GLN A 146 6.56 -27.24 8.98
N SER A 147 7.26 -27.07 7.85
CA SER A 147 7.97 -28.16 7.18
C SER A 147 9.08 -28.77 8.06
N LEU A 148 9.85 -27.93 8.77
CA LEU A 148 10.88 -28.40 9.69
C LEU A 148 10.27 -29.18 10.87
N ILE A 149 9.19 -28.67 11.46
CA ILE A 149 8.48 -29.34 12.56
C ILE A 149 7.93 -30.70 12.09
N LEU A 150 7.27 -30.74 10.93
CA LEU A 150 6.73 -31.98 10.35
C LEU A 150 7.85 -32.98 10.06
N ALA A 151 8.98 -32.53 9.51
CA ALA A 151 10.14 -33.39 9.26
C ALA A 151 10.72 -33.99 10.55
N LEU A 152 10.82 -33.19 11.62
CA LEU A 152 11.26 -33.67 12.93
C LEU A 152 10.29 -34.70 13.52
N ILE A 153 8.98 -34.44 13.44
CA ILE A 153 7.94 -35.39 13.90
C ILE A 153 8.01 -36.69 13.09
N ALA A 154 8.10 -36.60 11.77
CA ALA A 154 8.20 -37.75 10.87
C ALA A 154 9.44 -38.59 11.21
N ARG A 155 10.60 -37.95 11.43
CA ARG A 155 11.84 -38.62 11.84
C ARG A 155 11.70 -39.34 13.18
N ILE A 156 11.05 -38.74 14.18
CA ILE A 156 10.82 -39.35 15.49
C ILE A 156 9.89 -40.57 15.38
N LYS A 157 8.80 -40.45 14.62
CA LYS A 157 7.89 -41.58 14.35
C LYS A 157 8.63 -42.72 13.64
N ASN A 158 9.40 -42.40 12.60
CA ASN A 158 10.13 -43.39 11.82
C ASN A 158 11.18 -44.13 12.69
N LYS A 159 11.93 -43.40 13.53
CA LYS A 159 12.89 -44.02 14.47
C LYS A 159 12.22 -45.03 15.41
N LYS A 160 11.04 -44.70 15.98
CA LYS A 160 10.28 -45.62 16.83
C LYS A 160 9.83 -46.89 16.08
N THR A 161 9.45 -46.75 14.81
CA THR A 161 9.08 -47.90 13.97
C THR A 161 10.27 -48.82 13.71
N TYR A 162 11.44 -48.30 13.35
CA TYR A 162 12.64 -49.13 13.14
C TYR A 162 13.12 -49.83 14.41
N THR A 163 13.11 -49.15 15.57
CA THR A 163 13.50 -49.79 16.85
C THR A 163 12.54 -50.91 17.26
N GLY A 164 11.25 -50.79 16.95
CA GLY A 164 10.26 -51.84 17.19
C GLY A 164 10.33 -53.03 16.22
N TYR A 165 10.96 -52.88 15.05
CA TYR A 165 11.20 -53.99 14.12
C TYR A 165 12.41 -54.83 14.57
N ILE A 166 13.51 -54.16 14.97
CA ILE A 166 14.73 -54.85 15.42
C ILE A 166 14.48 -55.65 16.71
N SER A 167 13.70 -55.11 17.66
CA SER A 167 13.36 -55.83 18.89
C SER A 167 12.46 -57.05 18.70
N ARG A 168 11.78 -57.14 17.55
CA ARG A 168 10.85 -58.24 17.25
C ARG A 168 11.51 -59.36 16.43
N GLU A 169 12.62 -59.07 15.76
CA GLU A 169 13.51 -60.09 15.16
C GLU A 169 14.43 -60.75 16.19
N GLU A 170 14.84 -60.04 17.25
CA GLU A 170 15.65 -60.62 18.34
C GLU A 170 14.87 -61.56 19.27
N GLU A 171 13.53 -61.46 19.34
CA GLU A 171 12.68 -62.41 20.10
C GLU A 171 12.42 -63.75 19.38
N PHE A 172 12.87 -63.89 18.12
CA PHE A 172 12.67 -65.08 17.29
C PHE A 172 13.91 -65.99 17.18
N TYR A 173 14.99 -65.69 17.92
CA TYR A 173 16.17 -66.53 18.09
C TYR A 173 16.40 -66.86 19.57
#